data_AF-A0A945X598-F1
#
_entry.id   AF-A0A945X598-F1
#
_cell.length_a   1.000
_cell.length_b   1.000
_cell.length_c   1.000
_cell.angle_alpha   90.00
_cell.angle_beta   90.00
_cell.angle_gamma   90.00
#
_symmetry.space_group_name_H-M   'P 1'
#
loop_
_entity.id
_entity.type
_entity.pdbx_description
1 polymer ?
#
loop_
_entity_poly.entity_id
_entity_poly.type
_entity_poly.pdbx_seq_one_letter_code
_entity_poly.pdbx_strand_id
1 'polypeptide(L)'
;MIEADDHIPGVRTVRTVSMPTALMVVFSCLLVGCRTTGGADGTLEHDAFLPMLPRSEVDQRFREFDELDLSAMPTGDVLARHDVGSVAWRSVDGPDVRKRWKGEKDVVLRDLYLKVSWPETTNKYSGTLFVFRDCENVTIENVWVAYLDPDYRAQHTFLFEGCGKVTIRNVFTAGAVERTHIRLEGCAEYHIERVEVSGWQYGANDMRCGAGIHINNGITKGDQVAVTADNPRELQWGVIRDSWFHDYLNDDGGKWRNQDGIGFHAPSNGIVFNCVFDSWLAGDGAIDDSHRRHDPAYYNKVHRIERCIFRNCRLVKTNGATGSPDCIVVWMNNLYIDSWLADYHKGWTNWHLHETHVFTSRGPVFVKNWGMRHPTMFVNNLLIAPEGLETVYWQSGKAGKDGYRQFRAANTLYLMASPTAWVRGLGTTIESRDAWLAEGLEQGCRWKVTNSPGFALVRDGTFRLDGASEAVGFGTGALLAPKDRGLRVLRDFYGRPRPDPPAAGAFEPLVP
;
A
#
# COMPACT_ATOMS: atom_id res chain seq x y z
N MET A 1 -2.50 -45.21 -25.67
CA MET A 1 -3.59 -44.45 -26.33
C MET A 1 -3.10 -43.03 -26.47
N ILE A 2 -3.31 -42.48 -27.65
CA ILE A 2 -2.67 -41.27 -28.17
C ILE A 2 -3.26 -40.05 -27.44
N GLU A 3 -2.42 -39.23 -26.81
CA GLU A 3 -2.76 -37.84 -26.51
C GLU A 3 -1.64 -36.94 -27.02
N ALA A 4 -2.06 -35.95 -27.80
CA ALA A 4 -1.24 -35.07 -28.59
C ALA A 4 -0.62 -33.96 -27.73
N ASP A 5 0.66 -33.71 -27.98
CA ASP A 5 1.37 -32.51 -27.52
C ASP A 5 0.87 -31.29 -28.30
N ASP A 6 0.01 -30.48 -27.69
CA ASP A 6 -0.25 -29.11 -28.14
C ASP A 6 0.74 -28.16 -27.44
N HIS A 7 1.84 -27.87 -28.14
CA HIS A 7 2.81 -26.84 -27.79
C HIS A 7 2.19 -25.44 -27.90
N ILE A 8 2.01 -24.74 -26.77
CA ILE A 8 1.75 -23.30 -26.74
C ILE A 8 3.10 -22.55 -26.68
N PRO A 9 3.40 -21.60 -27.59
CA PRO A 9 4.62 -20.80 -27.53
C PRO A 9 4.60 -19.87 -26.31
N GLY A 10 5.68 -19.85 -25.50
CA GLY A 10 5.87 -18.85 -24.44
C GLY A 10 6.56 -19.34 -23.16
N VAL A 11 6.61 -20.65 -22.92
CA VAL A 11 7.23 -21.23 -21.71
C VAL A 11 8.64 -21.75 -22.05
N ARG A 12 9.68 -21.18 -21.45
CA ARG A 12 11.04 -21.75 -21.48
C ARG A 12 11.47 -22.13 -20.08
N THR A 13 11.57 -23.42 -19.81
CA THR A 13 12.41 -23.97 -18.74
C THR A 13 13.84 -24.07 -19.27
N VAL A 14 14.77 -23.30 -18.71
CA VAL A 14 16.19 -23.38 -19.09
C VAL A 14 16.85 -24.48 -18.25
N ARG A 15 17.22 -25.60 -18.89
CA ARG A 15 18.12 -26.59 -18.31
C ARG A 15 19.55 -26.07 -18.39
N THR A 16 20.18 -25.86 -17.24
CA THR A 16 21.61 -25.54 -17.15
C THR A 16 22.48 -26.75 -17.51
N VAL A 17 23.39 -26.54 -18.47
CA VAL A 17 24.50 -27.43 -18.82
C VAL A 17 25.68 -27.14 -17.89
N SER A 18 26.36 -28.19 -17.43
CA SER A 18 27.47 -28.15 -16.48
C SER A 18 28.84 -27.99 -17.15
N MET A 19 29.82 -27.59 -16.32
CA MET A 19 31.32 -27.64 -16.42
C MET A 19 32.04 -26.27 -16.50
N PRO A 20 33.32 -26.17 -16.11
CA PRO A 20 33.91 -26.56 -14.83
C PRO A 20 34.75 -25.42 -14.17
N THR A 21 35.18 -25.73 -12.95
CA THR A 21 36.09 -25.07 -11.99
C THR A 21 37.12 -24.04 -12.49
N ALA A 22 37.17 -22.87 -11.84
CA ALA A 22 38.31 -22.35 -11.02
C ALA A 22 38.40 -20.81 -11.05
N LEU A 23 38.18 -20.15 -9.91
CA LEU A 23 39.18 -19.30 -9.24
C LEU A 23 38.65 -18.85 -7.87
N MET A 24 39.39 -19.23 -6.82
CA MET A 24 39.19 -18.81 -5.42
C MET A 24 39.41 -17.31 -5.26
N VAL A 25 38.49 -16.63 -4.55
CA VAL A 25 38.84 -15.50 -3.68
C VAL A 25 38.14 -15.73 -2.34
N VAL A 26 38.96 -15.64 -1.30
CA VAL A 26 38.73 -16.03 0.09
C VAL A 26 37.70 -15.14 0.77
N PHE A 27 36.64 -15.73 1.35
CA PHE A 27 35.95 -15.16 2.50
C PHE A 27 35.65 -16.27 3.52
N SER A 28 35.92 -15.93 4.77
CA SER A 28 36.23 -16.81 5.88
C SER A 28 35.08 -17.72 6.30
N CYS A 29 35.40 -19.01 6.46
CA CYS A 29 34.57 -20.03 7.10
C CYS A 29 34.34 -19.70 8.58
N LEU A 30 33.08 -19.70 8.99
CA LEU A 30 32.68 -20.11 10.34
C LEU A 30 31.99 -21.46 10.21
N LEU A 31 32.78 -22.50 10.47
CA LEU A 31 32.35 -23.88 10.64
C LEU A 31 31.44 -23.97 11.87
N VAL A 32 30.19 -24.36 11.69
CA VAL A 32 29.48 -25.19 12.67
C VAL A 32 28.88 -26.35 11.91
N GLY A 33 29.61 -27.46 11.91
CA GLY A 33 29.01 -28.76 11.66
C GLY A 33 28.58 -29.34 13.00
N CYS A 34 27.36 -29.88 13.07
CA CYS A 34 27.09 -31.14 13.74
C CYS A 34 25.80 -31.76 13.21
N ARG A 35 25.88 -33.06 12.94
CA ARG A 35 24.81 -33.97 12.52
C ARG A 35 24.01 -34.45 13.73
N THR A 36 22.71 -34.72 13.49
CA THR A 36 21.82 -35.75 14.10
C THR A 36 21.58 -35.65 15.61
N THR A 37 20.36 -35.75 16.17
CA THR A 37 19.40 -36.86 16.17
C THR A 37 18.09 -36.39 16.82
N GLY A 38 16.94 -36.97 16.43
CA GLY A 38 15.65 -36.68 17.06
C GLY A 38 15.64 -36.87 18.59
N GLY A 39 15.06 -35.89 19.29
CA GLY A 39 14.70 -35.91 20.70
C GLY A 39 13.18 -35.86 20.86
N ALA A 40 12.68 -36.57 21.87
CA ALA A 40 11.26 -36.85 22.10
C ALA A 40 10.57 -35.81 23.00
N ASP A 41 10.69 -34.53 22.66
CA ASP A 41 9.97 -33.43 23.27
C ASP A 41 9.44 -32.52 22.15
N GLY A 42 8.11 -32.45 22.03
CA GLY A 42 7.39 -31.80 20.93
C GLY A 42 7.48 -30.27 20.91
N THR A 43 8.66 -29.68 21.10
CA THR A 43 8.95 -28.31 20.73
C THR A 43 9.49 -28.31 19.30
N LEU A 44 8.66 -27.88 18.36
CA LEU A 44 9.11 -27.43 17.05
C LEU A 44 10.17 -26.34 17.28
N GLU A 45 11.44 -26.68 17.08
CA GLU A 45 12.47 -25.67 16.87
C GLU A 45 12.02 -24.84 15.66
N HIS A 46 11.75 -23.56 15.89
CA HIS A 46 11.46 -22.63 14.82
C HIS A 46 12.69 -22.60 13.91
N ASP A 47 12.56 -23.19 12.72
CA ASP A 47 13.54 -23.11 11.65
C ASP A 47 14.04 -21.67 11.53
N ALA A 48 15.36 -21.53 11.55
CA ALA A 48 16.07 -20.27 11.64
C ALA A 48 15.56 -19.27 10.59
N PHE A 49 14.85 -18.24 11.06
CA PHE A 49 14.59 -17.05 10.25
C PHE A 49 15.93 -16.49 9.75
N LEU A 50 16.01 -16.15 8.47
CA LEU A 50 17.17 -15.45 7.92
C LEU A 50 17.42 -14.18 8.74
N PRO A 51 18.68 -13.79 9.01
CA PRO A 51 18.96 -12.58 9.75
C PRO A 51 18.30 -11.37 9.05
N MET A 52 17.63 -10.54 9.84
CA MET A 52 17.05 -9.28 9.37
C MET A 52 18.11 -8.40 8.69
N LEU A 53 17.69 -7.67 7.64
CA LEU A 53 18.55 -6.68 6.99
C LEU A 53 19.03 -5.64 8.02
N PRO A 54 20.34 -5.34 8.10
CA PRO A 54 20.85 -4.27 8.95
C PRO A 54 20.19 -2.93 8.59
N ARG A 55 19.96 -2.05 9.58
CA ARG A 55 19.33 -0.74 9.35
C ARG A 55 20.06 0.10 8.29
N SER A 56 21.39 -0.02 8.22
CA SER A 56 22.19 0.66 7.19
C SER A 56 21.86 0.21 5.77
N GLU A 57 21.51 -1.07 5.57
CA GLU A 57 21.10 -1.59 4.27
C GLU A 57 19.69 -1.09 3.90
N VAL A 58 18.77 -1.09 4.87
CA VAL A 58 17.43 -0.51 4.68
C VAL A 58 17.52 0.96 4.29
N ASP A 59 18.33 1.74 5.01
CA ASP A 59 18.57 3.15 4.70
C ASP A 59 19.20 3.32 3.31
N GLN A 60 20.08 2.42 2.88
CA GLN A 60 20.65 2.43 1.53
C GLN A 60 19.59 2.17 0.46
N ARG A 61 18.70 1.19 0.65
CA ARG A 61 17.60 0.90 -0.29
C ARG A 61 16.64 2.08 -0.42
N PHE A 62 16.38 2.82 0.67
CA PHE A 62 15.60 4.06 0.59
C PHE A 62 16.30 5.19 -0.19
N ARG A 63 17.64 5.23 -0.22
CA ARG A 63 18.35 6.26 -1.02
C ARG A 63 18.04 6.16 -2.50
N GLU A 64 17.78 4.96 -3.01
CA GLU A 64 17.37 4.75 -4.40
C GLU A 64 16.11 5.54 -4.74
N PHE A 65 15.19 5.72 -3.79
CA PHE A 65 13.99 6.54 -3.94
C PHE A 65 14.26 8.03 -3.67
N ASP A 66 15.03 8.35 -2.64
CA ASP A 66 15.42 9.73 -2.31
C ASP A 66 16.19 10.41 -3.48
N GLU A 67 16.90 9.62 -4.31
CA GLU A 67 17.73 10.09 -5.43
C GLU A 67 16.97 10.16 -6.78
N LEU A 68 15.75 9.63 -6.88
CA LEU A 68 14.96 9.67 -8.12
C LEU A 68 14.70 11.12 -8.60
N ASP A 69 14.83 11.36 -9.90
CA ASP A 69 14.35 12.59 -10.52
C ASP A 69 12.84 12.50 -10.76
N LEU A 70 12.09 13.25 -9.95
CA LEU A 70 10.62 13.25 -9.99
C LEU A 70 10.05 14.41 -10.83
N SER A 71 10.90 15.29 -11.37
CA SER A 71 10.47 16.53 -12.03
C SER A 71 9.66 16.28 -13.29
N ALA A 72 10.02 15.24 -14.03
CA ALA A 72 9.33 14.78 -15.24
C ALA A 72 8.62 13.43 -15.06
N MET A 73 8.62 12.86 -13.84
CA MET A 73 8.06 11.54 -13.59
C MET A 73 6.52 11.60 -13.61
N PRO A 74 5.83 10.85 -14.51
CA PRO A 74 4.37 10.78 -14.49
C PRO A 74 3.83 10.10 -13.22
N THR A 75 2.53 10.20 -13.01
CA THR A 75 1.83 9.52 -11.91
C THR A 75 1.58 8.04 -12.25
N GLY A 76 1.31 7.22 -11.23
CA GLY A 76 1.08 5.77 -11.40
C GLY A 76 -0.02 5.41 -12.40
N ASP A 77 -1.08 6.20 -12.51
CA ASP A 77 -2.16 6.02 -13.50
C ASP A 77 -1.76 6.30 -14.95
N VAL A 78 -0.63 6.99 -15.17
CA VAL A 78 -0.04 7.15 -16.51
C VAL A 78 0.97 6.04 -16.78
N LEU A 79 1.79 5.68 -15.78
CA LEU A 79 2.86 4.68 -15.93
C LEU A 79 2.33 3.23 -15.98
N ALA A 80 1.24 2.95 -15.26
CA ALA A 80 0.63 1.63 -15.18
C ALA A 80 -0.46 1.40 -16.20
N ARG A 81 -0.97 2.43 -16.89
CA ARG A 81 -2.11 2.28 -17.78
C ARG A 81 -1.78 1.38 -18.96
N HIS A 82 -2.57 0.34 -19.14
CA HIS A 82 -2.49 -0.59 -20.26
C HIS A 82 -3.52 -0.23 -21.32
N ASP A 83 -3.11 -0.22 -22.58
CA ASP A 83 -4.04 -0.13 -23.71
C ASP A 83 -4.66 -1.50 -23.95
N VAL A 84 -5.79 -1.77 -23.30
CA VAL A 84 -6.50 -3.05 -23.41
C VAL A 84 -6.94 -3.40 -24.84
N GLY A 85 -6.97 -2.42 -25.76
CA GLY A 85 -7.25 -2.62 -27.18
C GLY A 85 -6.03 -3.04 -28.01
N SER A 86 -4.81 -2.91 -27.47
CA SER A 86 -3.57 -3.16 -28.22
C SER A 86 -3.13 -4.62 -28.28
N VAL A 87 -3.83 -5.53 -27.58
CA VAL A 87 -3.44 -6.94 -27.47
C VAL A 87 -4.52 -7.89 -28.00
N ALA A 88 -4.08 -9.03 -28.51
CA ALA A 88 -4.96 -10.13 -28.89
C ALA A 88 -5.31 -10.97 -27.66
N TRP A 89 -6.50 -10.72 -27.09
CA TRP A 89 -7.00 -11.49 -25.95
C TRP A 89 -7.38 -12.91 -26.34
N ARG A 90 -6.98 -13.88 -25.50
CA ARG A 90 -7.47 -15.26 -25.59
C ARG A 90 -8.53 -15.51 -24.52
N SER A 91 -9.76 -15.81 -24.95
CA SER A 91 -10.82 -16.27 -24.05
C SER A 91 -10.60 -17.72 -23.66
N VAL A 92 -10.67 -18.02 -22.37
CA VAL A 92 -10.36 -19.33 -21.79
C VAL A 92 -11.21 -19.63 -20.56
N ASP A 93 -11.44 -20.92 -20.30
CA ASP A 93 -11.93 -21.38 -19.02
C ASP A 93 -10.76 -21.47 -18.02
N GLY A 94 -10.91 -20.83 -16.86
CA GLY A 94 -9.90 -20.76 -15.81
C GLY A 94 -9.32 -22.12 -15.40
N PRO A 95 -10.13 -23.18 -15.23
CA PRO A 95 -9.63 -24.52 -14.94
C PRO A 95 -8.61 -25.07 -15.95
N ASP A 96 -8.72 -24.71 -17.23
CA ASP A 96 -7.92 -25.28 -18.32
C ASP A 96 -6.54 -24.64 -18.45
N VAL A 97 -6.42 -23.38 -18.04
CA VAL A 97 -5.18 -22.60 -18.15
C VAL A 97 -4.45 -22.38 -16.83
N ARG A 98 -5.05 -22.78 -15.70
CA ARG A 98 -4.43 -22.61 -14.39
C ARG A 98 -3.09 -23.34 -14.32
N LYS A 99 -2.09 -22.74 -13.66
CA LYS A 99 -0.77 -23.35 -13.47
C LYS A 99 -0.31 -23.27 -12.03
N ARG A 100 0.49 -24.26 -11.64
CA ARG A 100 1.06 -24.36 -10.29
C ARG A 100 2.54 -24.71 -10.37
N TRP A 101 3.35 -23.97 -9.62
CA TRP A 101 4.77 -24.22 -9.44
C TRP A 101 5.06 -24.44 -7.96
N LYS A 102 5.93 -25.40 -7.65
CA LYS A 102 6.33 -25.71 -6.28
C LYS A 102 7.81 -26.05 -6.19
N GLY A 103 8.55 -25.39 -5.29
CA GLY A 103 9.96 -25.72 -5.01
C GLY A 103 10.93 -25.36 -6.14
N GLU A 104 10.49 -24.56 -7.11
CA GLU A 104 11.29 -24.21 -8.29
C GLU A 104 12.27 -23.09 -7.95
N LYS A 105 13.50 -23.20 -8.46
CA LYS A 105 14.51 -22.16 -8.23
C LYS A 105 14.15 -20.85 -8.91
N ASP A 106 13.76 -20.91 -10.18
CA ASP A 106 13.46 -19.74 -11.00
C ASP A 106 12.20 -20.02 -11.84
N VAL A 107 11.16 -19.19 -11.65
CA VAL A 107 9.91 -19.27 -12.43
C VAL A 107 9.68 -17.95 -13.16
N VAL A 108 9.40 -18.04 -14.47
CA VAL A 108 9.09 -16.87 -15.31
C VAL A 108 7.76 -17.10 -16.02
N LEU A 109 6.82 -16.18 -15.82
CA LEU A 109 5.56 -16.08 -16.55
C LEU A 109 5.52 -14.75 -17.29
N ARG A 110 5.36 -14.79 -18.61
CA ARG A 110 5.37 -13.56 -19.41
C ARG A 110 4.51 -13.62 -20.66
N ASP A 111 4.22 -12.43 -21.19
CA ASP A 111 3.60 -12.21 -22.51
C ASP A 111 2.32 -13.02 -22.69
N LEU A 112 1.37 -12.83 -21.76
CA LEU A 112 0.14 -13.61 -21.66
C LEU A 112 -1.07 -12.70 -21.46
N TYR A 113 -2.07 -12.82 -22.34
CA TYR A 113 -3.25 -11.95 -22.35
C TYR A 113 -4.53 -12.79 -22.36
N LEU A 114 -5.21 -12.89 -21.22
CA LEU A 114 -6.32 -13.82 -21.00
C LEU A 114 -7.62 -13.13 -20.60
N LYS A 115 -8.71 -13.54 -21.25
CA LYS A 115 -10.08 -13.32 -20.78
C LYS A 115 -10.56 -14.60 -20.13
N VAL A 116 -10.81 -14.58 -18.83
CA VAL A 116 -11.00 -15.79 -18.03
C VAL A 116 -12.43 -15.86 -17.51
N SER A 117 -13.07 -17.01 -17.72
CA SER A 117 -14.31 -17.40 -17.05
C SER A 117 -14.11 -18.58 -16.11
N TRP A 118 -14.93 -18.66 -15.06
CA TRP A 118 -15.02 -19.78 -14.12
C TRP A 118 -16.45 -20.35 -14.14
N PRO A 119 -16.60 -21.66 -14.39
CA PRO A 119 -17.93 -22.26 -14.54
C PRO A 119 -18.71 -22.35 -13.22
N GLU A 120 -18.02 -22.43 -12.08
CA GLU A 120 -18.61 -22.64 -10.76
C GLU A 120 -17.84 -21.90 -9.67
N THR A 121 -18.46 -21.71 -8.50
CA THR A 121 -17.79 -21.16 -7.31
C THR A 121 -16.69 -22.09 -6.83
N THR A 122 -15.56 -21.53 -6.44
CA THR A 122 -14.34 -22.29 -6.14
C THR A 122 -13.82 -22.03 -4.73
N ASN A 123 -12.76 -22.74 -4.33
CA ASN A 123 -12.01 -22.47 -3.11
C ASN A 123 -10.61 -21.93 -3.45
N LYS A 124 -9.88 -21.43 -2.44
CA LYS A 124 -8.56 -20.77 -2.57
C LYS A 124 -7.70 -21.36 -3.70
N TYR A 125 -7.44 -22.66 -3.67
CA TYR A 125 -6.55 -23.27 -4.66
C TYR A 125 -7.27 -23.65 -5.96
N SER A 126 -8.50 -24.16 -5.90
CA SER A 126 -9.19 -24.61 -7.11
C SER A 126 -9.53 -23.45 -8.05
N GLY A 127 -9.77 -22.25 -7.51
CA GLY A 127 -10.10 -21.02 -8.23
C GLY A 127 -8.98 -20.00 -8.40
N THR A 128 -7.74 -20.36 -8.09
CA THR A 128 -6.59 -19.49 -8.37
C THR A 128 -6.01 -19.82 -9.74
N LEU A 129 -5.78 -18.80 -10.56
CA LEU A 129 -5.23 -18.97 -11.90
C LEU A 129 -3.74 -19.39 -11.88
N PHE A 130 -2.89 -18.67 -11.16
CA PHE A 130 -1.47 -18.97 -11.05
C PHE A 130 -1.02 -19.10 -9.59
N VAL A 131 -0.47 -20.26 -9.23
CA VAL A 131 -0.01 -20.57 -7.87
C VAL A 131 1.48 -20.84 -7.86
N PHE A 132 2.23 -20.15 -7.01
CA PHE A 132 3.67 -20.29 -6.83
C PHE A 132 3.93 -20.60 -5.35
N ARG A 133 4.54 -21.75 -5.07
CA ARG A 133 4.80 -22.20 -3.69
C ARG A 133 6.27 -22.50 -3.51
N ASP A 134 6.88 -21.98 -2.46
CA ASP A 134 8.25 -22.30 -2.07
C ASP A 134 9.26 -22.11 -3.22
N CYS A 135 9.06 -21.11 -4.09
CA CYS A 135 9.95 -20.83 -5.21
C CYS A 135 11.00 -19.78 -4.84
N GLU A 136 12.23 -19.87 -5.34
CA GLU A 136 13.28 -18.95 -4.86
C GLU A 136 13.17 -17.60 -5.55
N ASN A 137 12.96 -17.59 -6.87
CA ASN A 137 12.70 -16.40 -7.65
C ASN A 137 11.49 -16.60 -8.56
N VAL A 138 10.56 -15.65 -8.53
CA VAL A 138 9.41 -15.62 -9.45
C VAL A 138 9.37 -14.28 -10.16
N THR A 139 9.28 -14.30 -11.49
CA THR A 139 9.12 -13.11 -12.32
C THR A 139 7.85 -13.21 -13.16
N ILE A 140 6.97 -12.22 -13.02
CA ILE A 140 5.75 -12.04 -13.82
C ILE A 140 5.92 -10.74 -14.62
N GLU A 141 5.85 -10.81 -15.95
CA GLU A 141 6.10 -9.65 -16.81
C GLU A 141 5.15 -9.61 -18.02
N ASN A 142 4.49 -8.48 -18.28
CA ASN A 142 3.58 -8.31 -19.42
C ASN A 142 2.45 -9.37 -19.42
N VAL A 143 1.80 -9.57 -18.27
CA VAL A 143 0.69 -10.53 -18.12
C VAL A 143 -0.60 -9.79 -17.80
N TRP A 144 -1.60 -9.93 -18.66
CA TRP A 144 -2.89 -9.25 -18.52
C TRP A 144 -4.02 -10.27 -18.39
N VAL A 145 -4.86 -10.10 -17.38
CA VAL A 145 -5.97 -11.01 -17.06
C VAL A 145 -7.24 -10.22 -16.80
N ALA A 146 -8.27 -10.45 -17.61
CA ALA A 146 -9.60 -9.88 -17.42
C ALA A 146 -10.60 -10.99 -17.08
N TYR A 147 -11.29 -10.88 -15.95
CA TYR A 147 -12.35 -11.80 -15.56
C TYR A 147 -13.68 -11.37 -16.17
N LEU A 148 -14.42 -12.35 -16.69
CA LEU A 148 -15.68 -12.11 -17.37
C LEU A 148 -16.90 -12.28 -16.45
N ASP A 149 -16.78 -13.03 -15.35
CA ASP A 149 -17.93 -13.40 -14.50
C ASP A 149 -18.19 -12.38 -13.38
N PRO A 150 -19.46 -12.00 -13.12
CA PRO A 150 -19.82 -10.93 -12.18
C PRO A 150 -19.96 -11.38 -10.71
N ASP A 151 -19.92 -12.68 -10.47
CA ASP A 151 -20.35 -13.33 -9.23
C ASP A 151 -19.18 -13.93 -8.43
N TYR A 152 -17.98 -13.34 -8.57
CA TYR A 152 -16.83 -13.62 -7.70
C TYR A 152 -16.42 -15.10 -7.65
N ARG A 153 -16.59 -15.85 -8.75
CA ARG A 153 -16.28 -17.30 -8.79
C ARG A 153 -14.80 -17.62 -8.67
N ALA A 154 -13.94 -16.76 -9.23
CA ALA A 154 -12.49 -16.87 -9.12
C ALA A 154 -12.00 -16.44 -7.73
N GLN A 155 -10.88 -16.97 -7.25
CA GLN A 155 -10.32 -16.60 -5.95
C GLN A 155 -9.21 -15.56 -6.07
N HIS A 156 -8.17 -15.92 -6.83
CA HIS A 156 -6.98 -15.11 -7.02
C HIS A 156 -6.49 -15.21 -8.47
N THR A 157 -5.82 -14.16 -8.95
CA THR A 157 -5.07 -14.22 -10.20
C THR A 157 -3.70 -14.84 -9.96
N PHE A 158 -2.97 -14.30 -8.99
CA PHE A 158 -1.65 -14.77 -8.59
C PHE A 158 -1.61 -15.01 -7.08
N LEU A 159 -1.22 -16.22 -6.67
CA LEU A 159 -0.98 -16.59 -5.29
C LEU A 159 0.47 -17.04 -5.14
N PHE A 160 1.23 -16.34 -4.31
CA PHE A 160 2.60 -16.66 -3.93
C PHE A 160 2.62 -17.07 -2.46
N GLU A 161 3.20 -18.23 -2.16
CA GLU A 161 3.35 -18.74 -0.79
C GLU A 161 4.80 -19.14 -0.55
N GLY A 162 5.42 -18.64 0.52
CA GLY A 162 6.76 -19.08 0.91
C GLY A 162 7.88 -18.77 -0.11
N CYS A 163 7.66 -17.82 -1.03
CA CYS A 163 8.62 -17.52 -2.09
C CYS A 163 9.76 -16.61 -1.60
N GLY A 164 10.94 -16.74 -2.18
CA GLY A 164 12.10 -15.89 -1.89
C GLY A 164 11.86 -14.46 -2.40
N LYS A 165 12.07 -14.25 -3.70
CA LYS A 165 11.88 -12.95 -4.36
C LYS A 165 10.80 -13.02 -5.43
N VAL A 166 9.80 -12.15 -5.32
CA VAL A 166 8.70 -12.03 -6.30
C VAL A 166 8.81 -10.70 -7.05
N THR A 167 8.95 -10.75 -8.37
CA THR A 167 8.99 -9.56 -9.23
C THR A 167 7.76 -9.57 -10.14
N ILE A 168 6.97 -8.49 -10.13
CA ILE A 168 5.78 -8.32 -10.96
C ILE A 168 5.90 -6.99 -11.71
N ARG A 169 5.84 -7.01 -13.04
CA ARG A 169 5.99 -5.82 -13.88
C ARG A 169 4.98 -5.79 -15.01
N ASN A 170 4.44 -4.60 -15.31
CA ASN A 170 3.55 -4.38 -16.46
C ASN A 170 2.39 -5.40 -16.49
N VAL A 171 1.72 -5.56 -15.35
CA VAL A 171 0.62 -6.51 -15.18
C VAL A 171 -0.69 -5.76 -15.11
N PHE A 172 -1.69 -6.27 -15.82
CA PHE A 172 -3.05 -5.79 -15.78
C PHE A 172 -3.95 -6.89 -15.23
N THR A 173 -4.75 -6.59 -14.22
CA THR A 173 -5.79 -7.50 -13.74
C THR A 173 -7.11 -6.76 -13.59
N ALA A 174 -8.19 -7.33 -14.10
CA ALA A 174 -9.48 -6.67 -14.03
C ALA A 174 -10.67 -7.61 -13.80
N GLY A 175 -11.72 -7.08 -13.19
CA GLY A 175 -12.98 -7.77 -12.93
C GLY A 175 -13.03 -8.50 -11.58
N ALA A 176 -14.15 -9.16 -11.30
CA ALA A 176 -14.44 -9.69 -9.98
C ALA A 176 -13.65 -10.98 -9.65
N VAL A 177 -12.95 -10.97 -8.51
CA VAL A 177 -12.42 -12.16 -7.82
C VAL A 177 -12.84 -12.12 -6.35
N GLU A 178 -13.20 -13.27 -5.75
CA GLU A 178 -13.71 -13.34 -4.38
C GLU A 178 -12.74 -12.74 -3.36
N ARG A 179 -11.44 -12.96 -3.57
CA ARG A 179 -10.38 -12.54 -2.66
C ARG A 179 -9.58 -11.42 -3.27
N THR A 180 -8.42 -11.72 -3.85
CA THR A 180 -7.42 -10.72 -4.21
C THR A 180 -6.80 -11.07 -5.56
N HIS A 181 -6.55 -10.09 -6.44
CA HIS A 181 -5.85 -10.35 -7.70
C HIS A 181 -4.44 -10.87 -7.44
N ILE A 182 -3.70 -10.21 -6.57
CA ILE A 182 -2.34 -10.58 -6.20
C ILE A 182 -2.31 -10.88 -4.70
N ARG A 183 -1.84 -12.07 -4.31
CA ARG A 183 -1.66 -12.45 -2.90
C ARG A 183 -0.25 -12.97 -2.66
N LEU A 184 0.47 -12.35 -1.74
CA LEU A 184 1.77 -12.80 -1.27
C LEU A 184 1.65 -13.25 0.18
N GLU A 185 1.94 -14.52 0.47
CA GLU A 185 1.89 -15.09 1.81
C GLU A 185 3.26 -15.59 2.23
N GLY A 186 3.82 -15.03 3.30
CA GLY A 186 5.13 -15.46 3.80
C GLY A 186 6.24 -15.37 2.73
N CYS A 187 6.25 -14.31 1.91
CA CYS A 187 7.32 -14.08 0.93
C CYS A 187 8.42 -13.19 1.53
N ALA A 188 9.68 -13.38 1.14
CA ALA A 188 10.81 -12.65 1.72
C ALA A 188 11.01 -11.26 1.10
N GLU A 189 10.93 -11.17 -0.22
CA GLU A 189 11.02 -9.91 -0.95
C GLU A 189 9.98 -9.81 -2.07
N TYR A 190 9.50 -8.60 -2.33
CA TYR A 190 8.69 -8.31 -3.51
C TYR A 190 9.03 -6.97 -4.16
N HIS A 191 8.96 -6.96 -5.50
CA HIS A 191 9.05 -5.76 -6.32
C HIS A 191 7.90 -5.76 -7.32
N ILE A 192 6.90 -4.91 -7.08
CA ILE A 192 5.69 -4.79 -7.87
C ILE A 192 5.71 -3.40 -8.51
N GLU A 193 5.75 -3.33 -9.84
CA GLU A 193 5.80 -2.06 -10.55
C GLU A 193 4.89 -2.06 -11.77
N ARG A 194 4.30 -0.89 -12.10
CA ARG A 194 3.45 -0.74 -13.28
C ARG A 194 2.34 -1.77 -13.34
N VAL A 195 1.67 -1.96 -12.21
CA VAL A 195 0.51 -2.85 -12.09
C VAL A 195 -0.76 -2.02 -12.14
N GLU A 196 -1.70 -2.44 -12.98
CA GLU A 196 -3.04 -1.90 -13.04
C GLU A 196 -4.03 -2.95 -12.51
N VAL A 197 -4.80 -2.57 -11.49
CA VAL A 197 -5.92 -3.34 -10.97
C VAL A 197 -7.19 -2.55 -11.20
N SER A 198 -8.11 -3.13 -11.97
CA SER A 198 -9.32 -2.45 -12.41
C SER A 198 -10.58 -3.20 -12.02
N GLY A 199 -11.58 -2.51 -11.50
CA GLY A 199 -12.91 -3.10 -11.29
C GLY A 199 -13.73 -3.24 -12.58
N TRP A 200 -13.21 -2.82 -13.75
CA TRP A 200 -13.90 -3.06 -15.01
C TRP A 200 -14.10 -4.55 -15.27
N GLN A 201 -15.35 -4.98 -15.30
CA GLN A 201 -15.69 -6.34 -15.63
C GLN A 201 -15.94 -6.47 -17.13
N TYR A 202 -15.04 -7.15 -17.83
CA TYR A 202 -15.13 -7.29 -19.28
C TYR A 202 -16.27 -8.27 -19.62
N GLY A 203 -17.33 -7.79 -20.27
CA GLY A 203 -18.51 -8.61 -20.61
C GLY A 203 -19.75 -8.33 -19.76
N ALA A 204 -19.64 -7.47 -18.75
CA ALA A 204 -20.78 -6.88 -18.06
C ALA A 204 -20.64 -5.34 -18.03
N ASN A 205 -21.73 -4.61 -17.87
CA ASN A 205 -21.69 -3.16 -17.66
C ASN A 205 -21.56 -2.80 -16.17
N ASP A 206 -20.77 -3.57 -15.42
CA ASP A 206 -20.59 -3.42 -13.98
C ASP A 206 -19.10 -3.21 -13.63
N MET A 207 -18.86 -2.52 -12.52
CA MET A 207 -17.54 -2.13 -12.02
C MET A 207 -17.29 -2.78 -10.65
N ARG A 208 -16.97 -4.07 -10.70
CA ARG A 208 -16.71 -4.94 -9.54
C ARG A 208 -15.28 -5.45 -9.58
N CYS A 209 -14.64 -5.44 -8.42
CA CYS A 209 -13.27 -5.89 -8.24
C CYS A 209 -13.18 -6.89 -7.08
N GLY A 210 -12.10 -7.66 -7.02
CA GLY A 210 -11.61 -8.18 -5.73
C GLY A 210 -10.74 -7.15 -5.02
N ALA A 211 -10.08 -7.55 -3.92
CA ALA A 211 -8.92 -6.79 -3.44
C ALA A 211 -7.82 -6.76 -4.52
N GLY A 212 -7.00 -5.71 -4.54
CA GLY A 212 -5.89 -5.62 -5.48
C GLY A 212 -4.72 -6.50 -5.05
N ILE A 213 -3.89 -5.99 -4.14
CA ILE A 213 -2.70 -6.66 -3.62
C ILE A 213 -2.87 -6.96 -2.13
N HIS A 214 -2.62 -8.19 -1.71
CA HIS A 214 -2.61 -8.59 -0.32
C HIS A 214 -1.25 -9.15 0.08
N ILE A 215 -0.56 -8.43 0.97
CA ILE A 215 0.70 -8.86 1.59
C ILE A 215 0.41 -9.46 2.98
N ASN A 216 0.64 -10.76 3.12
CA ASN A 216 0.31 -11.54 4.31
C ASN A 216 1.51 -12.30 4.86
N ASN A 217 2.34 -11.64 5.69
CA ASN A 217 3.38 -12.31 6.47
C ASN A 217 2.92 -12.65 7.90
N GLY A 218 1.61 -12.85 8.07
CA GLY A 218 1.00 -13.33 9.31
C GLY A 218 0.46 -12.23 10.22
N ILE A 219 -0.34 -12.66 11.19
CA ILE A 219 -0.96 -11.83 12.24
C ILE A 219 -0.71 -12.49 13.59
N THR A 220 -0.36 -11.71 14.62
CA THR A 220 -0.28 -12.22 15.99
C THR A 220 -1.69 -12.34 16.58
N LYS A 221 -2.10 -13.56 16.95
CA LYS A 221 -3.38 -13.86 17.61
C LYS A 221 -3.09 -14.62 18.92
N GLY A 222 -3.15 -13.91 20.05
CA GLY A 222 -2.65 -14.45 21.31
C GLY A 222 -1.16 -14.74 21.20
N ASP A 223 -0.74 -15.96 21.55
CA ASP A 223 0.66 -16.40 21.51
C ASP A 223 1.06 -17.01 20.14
N GLN A 224 0.18 -17.01 19.15
CA GLN A 224 0.42 -17.64 17.85
C GLN A 224 0.52 -16.63 16.70
N VAL A 225 1.42 -16.90 15.75
CA VAL A 225 1.47 -16.21 14.46
C VAL A 225 0.62 -16.99 13.46
N ALA A 226 -0.48 -16.38 13.01
CA ALA A 226 -1.38 -16.96 12.03
C ALA A 226 -0.92 -16.60 10.62
N VAL A 227 -0.24 -17.54 9.95
CA VAL A 227 0.11 -17.49 8.52
C VAL A 227 -0.24 -18.84 7.88
N THR A 228 -0.77 -18.82 6.66
CA THR A 228 -1.31 -20.02 5.99
C THR A 228 -0.34 -20.69 5.02
N ALA A 229 0.77 -20.03 4.68
CA ALA A 229 1.82 -20.64 3.85
C ALA A 229 2.55 -21.75 4.63
N ASP A 230 2.80 -22.89 3.98
CA ASP A 230 3.46 -24.04 4.62
C ASP A 230 4.90 -23.71 5.06
N ASN A 231 5.66 -22.96 4.25
CA ASN A 231 7.03 -22.53 4.57
C ASN A 231 7.15 -21.00 4.50
N PRO A 232 6.60 -20.26 5.48
CA PRO A 232 6.58 -18.81 5.43
C PRO A 232 7.98 -18.23 5.65
N ARG A 233 8.41 -17.32 4.77
CA ARG A 233 9.63 -16.52 4.95
C ARG A 233 9.33 -15.20 5.65
N GLU A 234 10.31 -14.67 6.34
CA GLU A 234 10.23 -13.34 6.93
C GLU A 234 10.30 -12.26 5.85
N LEU A 235 9.43 -11.26 5.92
CA LEU A 235 9.46 -10.12 5.01
C LEU A 235 10.67 -9.23 5.31
N GLN A 236 11.61 -9.20 4.37
CA GLN A 236 12.84 -8.43 4.44
C GLN A 236 12.71 -7.06 3.77
N TRP A 237 12.11 -7.01 2.58
CA TRP A 237 11.95 -5.79 1.79
C TRP A 237 10.78 -5.85 0.81
N GLY A 238 10.02 -4.77 0.69
CA GLY A 238 8.87 -4.67 -0.20
C GLY A 238 8.84 -3.36 -0.98
N VAL A 239 8.55 -3.45 -2.28
CA VAL A 239 8.30 -2.28 -3.13
C VAL A 239 7.00 -2.49 -3.90
N ILE A 240 6.10 -1.53 -3.83
CA ILE A 240 4.97 -1.37 -4.75
C ILE A 240 5.08 0.02 -5.34
N ARG A 241 5.25 0.15 -6.65
CA ARG A 241 5.45 1.46 -7.26
C ARG A 241 4.75 1.65 -8.60
N ASP A 242 4.53 2.91 -8.96
CA ASP A 242 4.09 3.30 -10.29
C ASP A 242 2.85 2.51 -10.75
N SER A 243 1.89 2.28 -9.84
CA SER A 243 0.76 1.37 -10.02
C SER A 243 -0.59 2.08 -9.89
N TRP A 244 -1.65 1.51 -10.47
CA TRP A 244 -2.98 2.12 -10.53
C TRP A 244 -4.07 1.14 -10.10
N PHE A 245 -4.91 1.56 -9.15
CA PHE A 245 -6.02 0.77 -8.59
C PHE A 245 -7.30 1.57 -8.78
N HIS A 246 -8.26 1.08 -9.56
CA HIS A 246 -9.38 1.92 -9.94
C HIS A 246 -10.69 1.19 -10.23
N ASP A 247 -11.75 1.99 -10.29
CA ASP A 247 -13.08 1.61 -10.74
C ASP A 247 -13.71 0.48 -9.93
N TYR A 248 -13.50 0.46 -8.60
CA TYR A 248 -14.25 -0.45 -7.73
C TYR A 248 -15.49 0.25 -7.15
N LEU A 249 -16.57 0.26 -7.92
CA LEU A 249 -17.79 1.04 -7.60
C LEU A 249 -18.92 0.22 -7.00
N ASN A 250 -19.02 -1.07 -7.33
CA ASN A 250 -20.13 -1.93 -6.92
C ASN A 250 -19.65 -3.20 -6.22
N ASP A 251 -20.29 -3.55 -5.11
CA ASP A 251 -20.10 -4.79 -4.34
C ASP A 251 -21.30 -5.73 -4.56
N ASP A 252 -21.13 -7.06 -4.43
CA ASP A 252 -22.24 -8.03 -4.40
C ASP A 252 -23.00 -8.06 -3.06
N GLY A 253 -22.66 -7.18 -2.14
CA GLY A 253 -23.16 -7.17 -0.76
C GLY A 253 -22.32 -8.02 0.19
N GLY A 254 -21.20 -8.58 -0.29
CA GLY A 254 -20.20 -9.35 0.44
C GLY A 254 -19.33 -8.51 1.38
N LYS A 255 -19.93 -7.59 2.15
CA LYS A 255 -19.29 -6.62 3.06
C LYS A 255 -18.35 -7.21 4.12
N TRP A 256 -18.24 -8.54 4.21
CA TRP A 256 -17.30 -9.27 5.06
C TRP A 256 -15.96 -9.59 4.40
N ARG A 257 -15.82 -9.36 3.09
CA ARG A 257 -14.57 -9.59 2.35
C ARG A 257 -13.70 -8.34 2.49
N ASN A 258 -12.52 -8.46 3.11
CA ASN A 258 -11.58 -7.35 3.18
C ASN A 258 -11.01 -7.08 1.77
N GLN A 259 -11.60 -6.12 1.06
CA GLN A 259 -11.30 -5.85 -0.34
C GLN A 259 -10.59 -4.51 -0.49
N ASP A 260 -9.43 -4.42 0.14
CA ASP A 260 -8.57 -3.25 0.02
C ASP A 260 -7.88 -3.22 -1.36
N GLY A 261 -7.59 -2.03 -1.89
CA GLY A 261 -6.73 -1.90 -3.07
C GLY A 261 -5.34 -2.50 -2.79
N ILE A 262 -4.75 -2.13 -1.64
CA ILE A 262 -3.58 -2.80 -1.07
C ILE A 262 -3.81 -3.08 0.43
N GLY A 263 -3.57 -4.31 0.88
CA GLY A 263 -3.62 -4.68 2.29
C GLY A 263 -2.30 -5.25 2.81
N PHE A 264 -1.80 -4.73 3.93
CA PHE A 264 -0.57 -5.20 4.61
C PHE A 264 -0.88 -5.77 6.00
N HIS A 265 -0.68 -7.06 6.19
CA HIS A 265 -0.97 -7.70 7.48
C HIS A 265 0.17 -7.68 8.51
N ALA A 266 1.41 -7.40 8.12
CA ALA A 266 2.57 -7.41 9.02
C ALA A 266 3.46 -6.18 8.78
N PRO A 267 4.18 -5.67 9.81
CA PRO A 267 5.20 -4.65 9.62
C PRO A 267 6.19 -5.04 8.53
N SER A 268 6.68 -4.07 7.77
CA SER A 268 7.63 -4.33 6.71
C SER A 268 8.66 -3.22 6.58
N ASN A 269 9.85 -3.56 6.13
CA ASN A 269 10.69 -2.56 5.47
C ASN A 269 10.21 -2.46 4.04
N GLY A 270 9.84 -1.26 3.61
CA GLY A 270 9.39 -1.11 2.24
C GLY A 270 8.77 0.23 1.93
N ILE A 271 8.29 0.33 0.69
CA ILE A 271 7.68 1.55 0.18
C ILE A 271 6.53 1.26 -0.77
N VAL A 272 5.45 2.02 -0.62
CA VAL A 272 4.44 2.24 -1.65
C VAL A 272 4.72 3.61 -2.26
N PHE A 273 5.14 3.65 -3.52
CA PHE A 273 5.65 4.87 -4.16
C PHE A 273 4.91 5.19 -5.46
N ASN A 274 4.41 6.42 -5.60
CA ASN A 274 3.79 6.86 -6.86
C ASN A 274 2.62 5.96 -7.33
N CYS A 275 1.81 5.47 -6.40
CA CYS A 275 0.60 4.72 -6.72
C CYS A 275 -0.61 5.65 -6.79
N VAL A 276 -1.56 5.33 -7.65
CA VAL A 276 -2.84 6.05 -7.76
C VAL A 276 -3.98 5.10 -7.41
N PHE A 277 -4.85 5.56 -6.54
CA PHE A 277 -6.11 4.91 -6.20
C PHE A 277 -7.22 5.84 -6.64
N ASP A 278 -8.10 5.38 -7.54
CA ASP A 278 -9.16 6.20 -8.11
C ASP A 278 -10.51 5.49 -8.02
N SER A 279 -11.47 6.11 -7.34
CA SER A 279 -12.85 5.62 -7.31
C SER A 279 -12.97 4.21 -6.71
N TRP A 280 -12.24 3.97 -5.62
CA TRP A 280 -12.30 2.74 -4.82
C TRP A 280 -13.37 2.86 -3.71
N LEU A 281 -14.63 2.82 -4.12
CA LEU A 281 -15.79 3.17 -3.28
C LEU A 281 -16.50 1.96 -2.65
N ALA A 282 -16.59 0.86 -3.38
CA ALA A 282 -17.17 -0.40 -2.90
C ALA A 282 -16.21 -1.19 -2.00
N GLY A 283 -14.90 -1.00 -2.17
CA GLY A 283 -13.88 -1.63 -1.34
C GLY A 283 -13.90 -1.16 0.11
N ASP A 284 -13.24 -1.93 0.98
CA ASP A 284 -13.13 -1.59 2.41
C ASP A 284 -12.16 -0.41 2.62
N GLY A 285 -11.09 -0.31 1.85
CA GLY A 285 -10.20 0.84 1.76
C GLY A 285 -9.36 0.84 0.48
N ALA A 286 -8.90 2.00 0.03
CA ALA A 286 -7.89 2.06 -1.03
C ALA A 286 -6.59 1.36 -0.57
N ILE A 287 -6.24 1.58 0.69
CA ILE A 287 -5.12 0.93 1.36
C ILE A 287 -5.50 0.62 2.80
N ASP A 288 -4.97 -0.49 3.31
CA ASP A 288 -5.04 -0.91 4.71
C ASP A 288 -3.64 -1.33 5.16
N ASP A 289 -2.92 -0.44 5.84
CA ASP A 289 -1.56 -0.71 6.33
C ASP A 289 -1.53 -1.49 7.66
N SER A 290 -2.55 -2.32 7.88
CA SER A 290 -2.90 -3.10 9.07
C SER A 290 -1.80 -3.55 10.05
N HIS A 291 -0.62 -3.97 9.59
CA HIS A 291 0.53 -4.42 10.40
C HIS A 291 0.18 -5.01 11.78
N ARG A 292 -0.38 -6.21 11.78
CA ARG A 292 -0.96 -6.86 12.96
C ARG A 292 -0.04 -7.91 13.57
N ARG A 293 1.27 -7.84 13.30
CA ARG A 293 2.27 -8.82 13.76
C ARG A 293 3.21 -8.17 14.78
N HIS A 294 3.30 -8.78 15.95
CA HIS A 294 4.03 -8.30 17.12
C HIS A 294 4.93 -9.41 17.69
N ASP A 295 6.09 -9.58 17.05
CA ASP A 295 7.19 -10.43 17.52
C ASP A 295 8.53 -9.81 17.11
N PRO A 296 9.66 -10.18 17.76
CA PRO A 296 10.94 -9.51 17.58
C PRO A 296 11.44 -9.39 16.13
N ALA A 297 11.09 -10.33 15.26
CA ALA A 297 11.48 -10.29 13.84
C ALA A 297 10.79 -9.15 13.06
N TYR A 298 9.71 -8.60 13.60
CA TYR A 298 8.89 -7.55 12.98
C TYR A 298 9.00 -6.19 13.70
N TYR A 299 10.02 -6.02 14.52
CA TYR A 299 10.34 -4.75 15.19
C TYR A 299 11.33 -3.92 14.35
N ASN A 300 11.48 -2.63 14.66
CA ASN A 300 12.42 -1.72 14.01
C ASN A 300 12.24 -1.59 12.48
N LYS A 301 11.04 -1.84 11.97
CA LYS A 301 10.73 -1.78 10.53
C LYS A 301 10.37 -0.35 10.11
N VAL A 302 10.67 0.00 8.86
CA VAL A 302 10.28 1.29 8.25
C VAL A 302 9.44 1.06 7.02
N HIS A 303 8.20 1.53 7.06
CA HIS A 303 7.30 1.50 5.91
C HIS A 303 6.96 2.93 5.49
N ARG A 304 7.19 3.24 4.20
CA ARG A 304 6.88 4.55 3.62
C ARG A 304 5.73 4.44 2.63
N ILE A 305 4.83 5.41 2.66
CA ILE A 305 3.79 5.58 1.63
C ILE A 305 3.94 6.99 1.09
N GLU A 306 4.45 7.09 -0.12
CA GLU A 306 5.03 8.32 -0.64
C GLU A 306 4.54 8.63 -2.06
N ARG A 307 4.27 9.92 -2.31
CA ARG A 307 3.87 10.43 -3.63
C ARG A 307 2.64 9.72 -4.21
N CYS A 308 1.77 9.18 -3.36
CA CYS A 308 0.57 8.50 -3.79
C CYS A 308 -0.60 9.47 -3.93
N ILE A 309 -1.54 9.13 -4.82
CA ILE A 309 -2.77 9.89 -5.04
C ILE A 309 -3.95 9.00 -4.66
N PHE A 310 -4.82 9.51 -3.79
CA PHE A 310 -6.07 8.88 -3.40
C PHE A 310 -7.21 9.78 -3.84
N ARG A 311 -7.94 9.39 -4.87
CA ARG A 311 -9.04 10.15 -5.47
C ARG A 311 -10.33 9.37 -5.31
N ASN A 312 -11.37 10.02 -4.78
CA ASN A 312 -12.70 9.43 -4.61
C ASN A 312 -12.65 8.04 -3.94
N CYS A 313 -11.79 7.88 -2.93
CA CYS A 313 -11.63 6.62 -2.22
C CYS A 313 -12.44 6.66 -0.93
N ARG A 314 -13.18 5.59 -0.65
CA ARG A 314 -14.03 5.53 0.54
C ARG A 314 -13.24 5.70 1.84
N LEU A 315 -12.10 5.04 1.95
CA LEU A 315 -11.25 5.01 3.13
C LEU A 315 -9.80 4.86 2.71
N VAL A 316 -8.90 5.61 3.33
CA VAL A 316 -7.47 5.32 3.36
C VAL A 316 -7.16 4.95 4.80
N LYS A 317 -6.91 3.67 5.06
CA LYS A 317 -6.73 3.20 6.42
C LYS A 317 -5.25 3.15 6.75
N THR A 318 -4.93 3.76 7.89
CA THR A 318 -3.58 3.68 8.43
C THR A 318 -3.39 2.31 9.07
N ASN A 319 -2.26 2.12 9.74
CA ASN A 319 -1.91 0.84 10.26
C ASN A 319 -2.82 0.38 11.41
N GLY A 320 -2.80 -0.93 11.67
CA GLY A 320 -3.67 -1.61 12.60
C GLY A 320 -3.00 -2.05 13.89
N ALA A 321 -3.57 -3.09 14.50
CA ALA A 321 -3.74 -3.19 15.94
C ALA A 321 -2.59 -3.82 16.75
N THR A 322 -1.41 -4.11 16.19
CA THR A 322 -0.37 -4.84 16.92
C THR A 322 1.02 -4.69 16.28
N GLY A 323 1.86 -3.82 16.84
CA GLY A 323 3.30 -3.96 16.65
C GLY A 323 4.16 -3.02 17.52
N SER A 324 5.47 -2.97 17.26
CA SER A 324 6.46 -2.37 18.19
C SER A 324 6.54 -0.84 18.09
N PRO A 325 6.68 -0.12 19.23
CA PRO A 325 6.85 1.33 19.25
C PRO A 325 8.06 1.84 18.44
N ASP A 326 9.02 0.96 18.13
CA ASP A 326 10.22 1.29 17.37
C ASP A 326 10.03 1.16 15.84
N CYS A 327 8.86 0.67 15.39
CA CYS A 327 8.50 0.69 13.98
C CYS A 327 8.07 2.11 13.55
N ILE A 328 8.40 2.45 12.31
CA ILE A 328 8.13 3.75 11.72
C ILE A 328 7.23 3.54 10.49
N VAL A 329 6.00 4.06 10.57
CA VAL A 329 5.09 4.17 9.42
C VAL A 329 4.96 5.64 9.09
N VAL A 330 5.32 6.01 7.86
CA VAL A 330 5.35 7.39 7.42
C VAL A 330 4.64 7.54 6.08
N TRP A 331 3.67 8.42 6.08
CA TRP A 331 2.96 8.89 4.90
C TRP A 331 3.51 10.26 4.55
N MET A 332 4.03 10.43 3.34
CA MET A 332 4.68 11.67 2.96
C MET A 332 4.39 12.11 1.54
N ASN A 333 4.21 13.42 1.34
CA ASN A 333 3.94 14.00 0.01
C ASN A 333 2.77 13.30 -0.71
N ASN A 334 1.76 12.82 0.01
CA ASN A 334 0.58 12.23 -0.62
C ASN A 334 -0.48 13.29 -0.92
N LEU A 335 -1.30 13.00 -1.94
CA LEU A 335 -2.44 13.83 -2.32
C LEU A 335 -3.74 13.04 -2.13
N TYR A 336 -4.66 13.64 -1.39
CA TYR A 336 -6.00 13.13 -1.15
C TYR A 336 -7.02 14.06 -1.77
N ILE A 337 -7.91 13.51 -2.59
CA ILE A 337 -8.99 14.25 -3.25
C ILE A 337 -10.27 13.50 -2.92
N ASP A 338 -11.17 14.17 -2.19
CA ASP A 338 -12.46 13.61 -1.76
C ASP A 338 -12.31 12.21 -1.14
N SER A 339 -11.25 12.05 -0.35
CA SER A 339 -10.87 10.80 0.31
C SER A 339 -10.48 11.13 1.75
N TRP A 340 -10.94 10.34 2.71
CA TRP A 340 -10.64 10.56 4.13
C TRP A 340 -9.76 9.48 4.74
N LEU A 341 -9.09 9.84 5.83
CA LEU A 341 -8.25 8.93 6.58
C LEU A 341 -9.07 8.19 7.65
N ALA A 342 -8.80 6.90 7.83
CA ALA A 342 -9.27 6.15 8.98
C ALA A 342 -8.10 5.54 9.73
N ASP A 343 -7.89 6.04 10.93
CA ASP A 343 -6.78 5.65 11.76
C ASP A 343 -7.24 4.74 12.90
N TYR A 344 -6.60 3.58 13.06
CA TYR A 344 -7.01 2.57 14.02
C TYR A 344 -5.83 1.84 14.67
N HIS A 345 -4.65 2.47 14.65
CA HIS A 345 -3.42 1.85 15.09
C HIS A 345 -3.32 1.64 16.60
N LYS A 346 -2.51 0.65 16.98
CA LYS A 346 -2.09 0.41 18.38
C LYS A 346 -0.63 -0.01 18.40
N GLY A 347 0.18 0.64 19.23
CA GLY A 347 1.57 0.26 19.51
C GLY A 347 2.61 1.32 19.15
N TRP A 348 2.38 2.15 18.13
CA TRP A 348 3.38 3.10 17.64
C TRP A 348 2.77 4.41 17.13
N THR A 349 3.62 5.39 16.82
CA THR A 349 3.20 6.67 16.25
C THR A 349 3.05 6.57 14.74
N ASN A 350 1.96 7.09 14.19
CA ASN A 350 1.75 7.20 12.75
C ASN A 350 2.06 8.64 12.29
N TRP A 351 2.89 8.80 11.25
CA TRP A 351 3.37 10.10 10.79
C TRP A 351 2.80 10.44 9.41
N HIS A 352 2.22 11.63 9.31
CA HIS A 352 1.65 12.21 8.10
C HIS A 352 2.36 13.53 7.83
N LEU A 353 3.20 13.58 6.80
CA LEU A 353 4.19 14.63 6.58
C LEU A 353 4.00 15.28 5.21
N HIS A 354 3.82 16.60 5.16
CA HIS A 354 3.66 17.32 3.89
C HIS A 354 2.56 16.74 3.00
N GLU A 355 1.43 16.33 3.56
CA GLU A 355 0.31 15.81 2.80
C GLU A 355 -0.67 16.92 2.41
N THR A 356 -1.33 16.75 1.26
CA THR A 356 -2.35 17.68 0.79
C THR A 356 -3.69 16.97 0.69
N HIS A 357 -4.70 17.50 1.36
CA HIS A 357 -6.07 17.02 1.34
C HIS A 357 -6.98 18.06 0.73
N VAL A 358 -7.72 17.67 -0.30
CA VAL A 358 -8.66 18.53 -1.03
C VAL A 358 -10.04 17.89 -0.98
N PHE A 359 -11.00 18.62 -0.42
CA PHE A 359 -12.42 18.28 -0.46
C PHE A 359 -13.13 19.26 -1.38
N THR A 360 -13.70 18.75 -2.48
CA THR A 360 -14.36 19.56 -3.52
C THR A 360 -15.83 19.83 -3.21
N SER A 361 -16.42 19.05 -2.31
CA SER A 361 -17.74 19.22 -1.75
C SER A 361 -17.69 19.09 -0.24
N ARG A 362 -18.82 19.28 0.46
CA ARG A 362 -18.92 19.00 1.90
C ARG A 362 -18.56 17.54 2.20
N GLY A 363 -17.29 17.31 2.56
CA GLY A 363 -16.79 16.03 3.05
C GLY A 363 -17.20 15.79 4.51
N PRO A 364 -17.39 14.53 4.94
CA PRO A 364 -17.85 14.27 6.28
C PRO A 364 -16.73 14.39 7.32
N VAL A 365 -15.52 13.88 7.03
CA VAL A 365 -14.40 13.89 7.98
C VAL A 365 -13.05 14.10 7.30
N PHE A 366 -12.11 14.76 7.98
CA PHE A 366 -10.70 14.76 7.57
C PHE A 366 -10.04 13.44 8.01
N VAL A 367 -10.17 13.09 9.29
CA VAL A 367 -9.68 11.82 9.84
C VAL A 367 -10.66 11.23 10.85
N LYS A 368 -10.76 9.90 10.82
CA LYS A 368 -11.58 9.08 11.72
C LYS A 368 -10.69 8.24 12.64
N ASN A 369 -10.78 8.43 13.95
CA ASN A 369 -10.18 7.54 14.95
C ASN A 369 -11.09 6.33 15.19
N TRP A 370 -10.63 5.14 14.81
CA TRP A 370 -11.33 3.87 14.96
C TRP A 370 -10.83 2.98 16.10
N GLY A 371 -10.28 3.58 17.16
CA GLY A 371 -9.85 2.85 18.37
C GLY A 371 -8.36 2.99 18.69
N MET A 372 -7.75 4.11 18.28
CA MET A 372 -6.35 4.40 18.48
C MET A 372 -5.97 4.48 19.96
N ARG A 373 -4.73 4.13 20.26
CA ARG A 373 -4.14 4.26 21.61
C ARG A 373 -2.79 4.98 21.64
N HIS A 374 -2.29 5.43 20.48
CA HIS A 374 -1.02 6.12 20.31
C HIS A 374 -1.19 7.32 19.37
N PRO A 375 -0.22 8.25 19.30
CA PRO A 375 -0.39 9.48 18.54
C PRO A 375 -0.38 9.30 17.02
N THR A 376 -1.22 10.07 16.34
CA THR A 376 -1.07 10.37 14.89
C THR A 376 -0.58 11.80 14.75
N MET A 377 0.54 11.96 14.07
CA MET A 377 1.23 13.24 13.91
C MET A 377 1.01 13.76 12.48
N PHE A 378 0.36 14.92 12.35
CA PHE A 378 0.22 15.65 11.10
C PHE A 378 1.20 16.84 11.10
N VAL A 379 2.20 16.84 10.21
CA VAL A 379 3.25 17.87 10.23
C VAL A 379 3.42 18.48 8.85
N ASN A 380 3.38 19.82 8.78
CA ASN A 380 3.43 20.58 7.53
C ASN A 380 2.33 20.17 6.53
N ASN A 381 1.16 19.75 7.00
CA ASN A 381 0.07 19.32 6.12
C ASN A 381 -0.81 20.49 5.68
N LEU A 382 -1.53 20.29 4.59
CA LEU A 382 -2.48 21.24 4.04
C LEU A 382 -3.84 20.60 3.82
N LEU A 383 -4.87 21.17 4.43
CA LEU A 383 -6.26 20.79 4.24
C LEU A 383 -7.03 21.91 3.54
N ILE A 384 -7.73 21.57 2.46
CA ILE A 384 -8.56 22.49 1.68
C ILE A 384 -9.99 21.94 1.63
N ALA A 385 -10.97 22.73 2.09
CA ALA A 385 -12.38 22.36 2.04
C ALA A 385 -13.28 23.62 1.94
N PRO A 386 -13.63 24.08 0.72
CA PRO A 386 -14.35 25.33 0.51
C PRO A 386 -15.73 25.38 1.18
N GLU A 387 -16.45 24.26 1.26
CA GLU A 387 -17.78 24.18 1.91
C GLU A 387 -17.71 23.83 3.41
N GLY A 388 -16.49 23.59 3.93
CA GLY A 388 -16.27 23.11 5.29
C GLY A 388 -16.62 21.61 5.43
N LEU A 389 -16.07 20.97 6.46
CA LEU A 389 -16.35 19.57 6.76
C LEU A 389 -17.50 19.44 7.74
N GLU A 390 -18.21 18.30 7.73
CA GLU A 390 -19.13 18.00 8.85
C GLU A 390 -18.37 17.90 10.18
N THR A 391 -17.18 17.30 10.15
CA THR A 391 -16.29 17.24 11.31
C THR A 391 -14.85 17.20 10.83
N VAL A 392 -13.91 17.83 11.53
CA VAL A 392 -12.48 17.69 11.19
C VAL A 392 -11.98 16.33 11.71
N TYR A 393 -12.05 16.13 13.03
CA TYR A 393 -11.64 14.91 13.70
C TYR A 393 -12.85 14.13 14.22
N TRP A 394 -13.11 12.96 13.64
CA TRP A 394 -14.17 12.09 14.12
C TRP A 394 -13.60 10.98 14.99
N GLN A 395 -14.30 10.59 16.06
CA GLN A 395 -13.90 9.43 16.88
C GLN A 395 -15.02 8.39 17.00
N SER A 396 -14.64 7.13 16.85
CA SER A 396 -15.54 5.99 17.04
C SER A 396 -15.76 5.72 18.52
N GLY A 397 -16.84 5.01 18.84
CA GLY A 397 -17.05 4.49 20.19
C GLY A 397 -15.92 3.57 20.70
N LYS A 398 -15.15 2.93 19.80
CA LYS A 398 -14.00 2.10 20.20
C LYS A 398 -12.83 2.90 20.76
N ALA A 399 -12.71 4.19 20.45
CA ALA A 399 -11.61 5.05 20.88
C ALA A 399 -11.80 5.59 22.30
N GLY A 400 -13.00 5.47 22.88
CA GLY A 400 -13.35 6.11 24.15
C GLY A 400 -13.59 7.62 24.00
N LYS A 401 -13.89 8.29 25.13
CA LYS A 401 -14.25 9.72 25.14
C LYS A 401 -13.09 10.63 24.74
N ASP A 402 -11.88 10.30 25.18
CA ASP A 402 -10.66 11.09 24.93
C ASP A 402 -9.83 10.59 23.74
N GLY A 403 -10.39 9.74 22.87
CA GLY A 403 -9.67 9.17 21.73
C GLY A 403 -9.10 10.24 20.79
N TYR A 404 -9.83 11.35 20.60
CA TYR A 404 -9.37 12.50 19.81
C TYR A 404 -8.05 13.10 20.31
N ARG A 405 -7.72 12.92 21.60
CA ARG A 405 -6.45 13.34 22.18
C ARG A 405 -5.26 12.53 21.67
N GLN A 406 -5.41 11.68 20.67
CA GLN A 406 -4.30 11.08 19.95
C GLN A 406 -3.91 11.85 18.69
N PHE A 407 -4.77 12.73 18.18
CA PHE A 407 -4.43 13.58 17.05
C PHE A 407 -3.53 14.72 17.49
N ARG A 408 -2.41 14.89 16.80
CA ARG A 408 -1.46 15.98 17.00
C ARG A 408 -1.17 16.62 15.67
N ALA A 409 -1.14 17.95 15.63
CA ALA A 409 -0.78 18.67 14.42
C ALA A 409 0.31 19.69 14.70
N ALA A 410 1.26 19.83 13.79
CA ALA A 410 2.30 20.85 13.84
C ALA A 410 2.43 21.53 12.48
N ASN A 411 2.31 22.87 12.45
CA ASN A 411 2.37 23.67 11.22
C ASN A 411 1.46 23.12 10.12
N THR A 412 0.29 22.61 10.51
CA THR A 412 -0.77 22.22 9.57
C THR A 412 -1.63 23.44 9.26
N LEU A 413 -1.87 23.68 7.98
CA LEU A 413 -2.70 24.78 7.50
C LEU A 413 -4.07 24.26 7.07
N TYR A 414 -5.13 24.80 7.66
CA TYR A 414 -6.51 24.52 7.32
C TYR A 414 -7.10 25.69 6.53
N LEU A 415 -7.19 25.54 5.21
CA LEU A 415 -7.84 26.46 4.28
C LEU A 415 -9.27 25.96 3.99
N MET A 416 -10.19 26.20 4.93
CA MET A 416 -11.54 25.67 4.86
C MET A 416 -12.57 26.62 5.44
N ALA A 417 -13.80 26.58 4.92
CA ALA A 417 -14.93 27.17 5.64
C ALA A 417 -15.11 26.49 7.01
N SER A 418 -15.83 27.15 7.92
CA SER A 418 -16.00 26.63 9.28
C SER A 418 -16.64 25.24 9.23
N PRO A 419 -16.04 24.21 9.87
CA PRO A 419 -16.66 22.91 9.97
C PRO A 419 -17.88 22.99 10.90
N THR A 420 -18.75 21.98 10.85
CA THR A 420 -19.84 21.88 11.84
C THR A 420 -19.32 21.56 13.24
N ALA A 421 -18.20 20.82 13.32
CA ALA A 421 -17.46 20.61 14.55
C ALA A 421 -15.97 20.38 14.25
N TRP A 422 -15.10 20.77 15.17
CA TRP A 422 -13.69 20.39 15.12
C TRP A 422 -13.50 18.93 15.55
N VAL A 423 -14.22 18.51 16.60
CA VAL A 423 -14.22 17.12 17.07
C VAL A 423 -15.64 16.64 17.27
N ARG A 424 -15.97 15.42 16.80
CA ARG A 424 -17.25 14.76 17.08
C ARG A 424 -17.09 13.26 17.27
N GLY A 425 -17.83 12.68 18.22
CA GLY A 425 -17.92 11.24 18.40
C GLY A 425 -18.56 10.85 19.72
N LEU A 426 -18.30 9.63 20.21
CA LEU A 426 -18.95 9.12 21.42
C LEU A 426 -18.68 10.01 22.64
N GLY A 427 -19.71 10.76 23.06
CA GLY A 427 -19.71 11.58 24.27
C GLY A 427 -18.82 12.82 24.23
N THR A 428 -18.27 13.20 23.06
CA THR A 428 -17.43 14.40 22.91
C THR A 428 -17.82 15.15 21.64
N THR A 429 -18.07 16.45 21.80
CA THR A 429 -18.23 17.38 20.70
C THR A 429 -17.47 18.65 21.04
N ILE A 430 -16.57 19.07 20.15
CA ILE A 430 -15.86 20.36 20.21
C ILE A 430 -16.28 21.13 18.97
N GLU A 431 -17.15 22.12 19.15
CA GLU A 431 -17.78 22.84 18.02
C GLU A 431 -16.90 23.98 17.50
N SER A 432 -16.15 24.66 18.37
CA SER A 432 -15.40 25.87 18.02
C SER A 432 -13.90 25.64 17.88
N ARG A 433 -13.25 26.49 17.08
CA ARG A 433 -11.79 26.48 16.90
C ARG A 433 -11.06 26.80 18.20
N ASP A 434 -11.55 27.76 18.98
CA ASP A 434 -10.91 28.18 20.23
C ASP A 434 -10.92 27.05 21.27
N ALA A 435 -12.03 26.30 21.37
CA ALA A 435 -12.10 25.13 22.23
C ALA A 435 -11.15 24.01 21.77
N TRP A 436 -10.99 23.82 20.46
CA TRP A 436 -10.01 22.88 19.92
C TRP A 436 -8.56 23.31 20.21
N LEU A 437 -8.25 24.61 20.08
CA LEU A 437 -6.93 25.16 20.44
C LEU A 437 -6.62 25.01 21.94
N ALA A 438 -7.63 25.16 22.79
CA ALA A 438 -7.49 25.01 24.24
C ALA A 438 -7.07 23.59 24.67
N GLU A 439 -7.28 22.58 23.83
CA GLU A 439 -6.80 21.21 24.09
C GLU A 439 -5.26 21.10 24.03
N GLY A 440 -4.56 22.08 23.45
CA GLY A 440 -3.10 22.11 23.40
C GLY A 440 -2.48 21.03 22.51
N LEU A 441 -3.24 20.50 21.54
CA LEU A 441 -2.83 19.39 20.68
C LEU A 441 -2.26 19.85 19.32
N GLU A 442 -2.24 21.16 19.08
CA GLU A 442 -1.73 21.76 17.87
C GLU A 442 -0.62 22.78 18.15
N GLN A 443 0.42 22.77 17.33
CA GLN A 443 1.55 23.70 17.42
C GLN A 443 1.74 24.44 16.10
N GLY A 444 1.66 25.77 16.10
CA GLY A 444 1.89 26.57 14.89
C GLY A 444 0.86 26.36 13.77
N CYS A 445 -0.24 25.64 14.04
CA CYS A 445 -1.31 25.42 13.06
C CYS A 445 -2.16 26.67 12.86
N ARG A 446 -2.66 26.87 11.64
CA ARG A 446 -3.52 28.02 11.30
C ARG A 446 -4.78 27.53 10.60
N TRP A 447 -5.89 28.19 10.91
CA TRP A 447 -7.13 28.03 10.16
C TRP A 447 -7.51 29.37 9.54
N LYS A 448 -7.89 29.34 8.26
CA LYS A 448 -8.42 30.49 7.55
C LYS A 448 -9.63 30.06 6.72
N VAL A 449 -10.71 30.82 6.85
CA VAL A 449 -11.87 30.70 5.98
C VAL A 449 -11.46 31.12 4.57
N THR A 450 -11.66 30.24 3.59
CA THR A 450 -11.47 30.55 2.18
C THR A 450 -12.60 29.94 1.37
N ASN A 451 -13.05 30.69 0.36
CA ASN A 451 -13.91 30.19 -0.72
C ASN A 451 -13.11 29.91 -2.00
N SER A 452 -11.81 30.23 -1.99
CA SER A 452 -10.88 29.97 -3.09
C SER A 452 -10.03 28.76 -2.76
N PRO A 453 -9.83 27.81 -3.69
CA PRO A 453 -9.08 26.59 -3.44
C PRO A 453 -7.58 26.82 -3.13
N GLY A 454 -7.04 28.04 -3.29
CA GLY A 454 -5.64 28.35 -2.96
C GLY A 454 -4.59 27.55 -3.76
N PHE A 455 -5.03 26.90 -4.83
CA PHE A 455 -4.26 26.04 -5.73
C PHE A 455 -4.47 26.49 -7.18
N ALA A 456 -3.41 26.47 -7.96
CA ALA A 456 -3.46 26.72 -9.39
C ALA A 456 -4.04 25.47 -10.09
N LEU A 457 -5.37 25.46 -10.24
CA LEU A 457 -6.19 24.69 -11.17
C LEU A 457 -6.15 23.14 -11.12
N VAL A 458 -7.27 22.58 -10.66
CA VAL A 458 -7.79 21.21 -10.88
C VAL A 458 -8.27 21.01 -12.35
N ARG A 459 -7.79 21.80 -13.33
CA ARG A 459 -8.38 21.79 -14.69
C ARG A 459 -7.77 20.78 -15.66
N ASP A 460 -6.60 20.23 -15.37
CA ASP A 460 -5.88 19.30 -16.26
C ASP A 460 -5.27 18.08 -15.56
N GLY A 461 -5.57 17.87 -14.27
CA GLY A 461 -5.00 16.78 -13.48
C GLY A 461 -3.59 17.07 -12.93
N THR A 462 -3.01 18.24 -13.19
CA THR A 462 -1.77 18.70 -12.54
C THR A 462 -2.10 19.42 -11.25
N PHE A 463 -1.43 19.07 -10.14
CA PHE A 463 -1.67 19.70 -8.84
C PHE A 463 -0.51 20.64 -8.52
N ARG A 464 -0.74 21.95 -8.45
CA ARG A 464 0.32 22.91 -8.10
C ARG A 464 -0.16 23.91 -7.08
N LEU A 465 0.72 24.23 -6.13
CA LEU A 465 0.48 25.33 -5.22
C LEU A 465 0.61 26.66 -5.99
N ASP A 466 -0.36 27.54 -5.83
CA ASP A 466 -0.26 28.91 -6.33
C ASP A 466 0.85 29.64 -5.57
N GLY A 467 1.71 30.39 -6.26
CA GLY A 467 2.77 31.20 -5.65
C GLY A 467 2.26 32.25 -4.66
N ALA A 468 1.00 32.69 -4.81
CA ALA A 468 0.35 33.59 -3.86
C ALA A 468 -0.38 32.88 -2.71
N SER A 469 -0.33 31.54 -2.66
CA SER A 469 -1.02 30.75 -1.63
C SER A 469 -0.42 30.96 -0.25
N GLU A 470 -1.25 31.00 0.78
CA GLU A 470 -0.79 31.09 2.18
C GLU A 470 -0.01 29.87 2.65
N ALA A 471 -0.08 28.76 1.93
CA ALA A 471 0.70 27.59 2.27
C ALA A 471 2.19 27.76 1.97
N VAL A 472 2.56 28.69 1.06
CA VAL A 472 3.95 28.95 0.69
C VAL A 472 4.73 29.46 1.91
N GLY A 473 5.79 28.75 2.29
CA GLY A 473 6.64 29.11 3.43
C GLY A 473 5.96 29.01 4.80
N PHE A 474 4.79 28.35 4.91
CA PHE A 474 4.08 28.19 6.17
C PHE A 474 4.69 27.11 7.08
N GLY A 475 5.28 26.07 6.49
CA GLY A 475 5.77 24.90 7.21
C GLY A 475 6.99 25.19 8.09
N THR A 476 7.42 24.18 8.84
CA THR A 476 8.69 24.22 9.58
C THR A 476 9.78 23.42 8.85
N GLY A 477 11.02 23.93 8.89
CA GLY A 477 12.21 23.21 8.40
C GLY A 477 12.61 21.99 9.24
N ALA A 478 11.89 21.66 10.32
CA ALA A 478 12.23 20.52 11.19
C ALA A 478 12.28 19.16 10.47
N LEU A 479 11.55 19.01 9.35
CA LEU A 479 11.56 17.80 8.52
C LEU A 479 12.68 17.77 7.47
N LEU A 480 13.43 18.87 7.30
CA LEU A 480 14.62 18.90 6.42
C LEU A 480 15.82 18.21 7.09
N ALA A 481 15.93 18.31 8.41
CA ALA A 481 16.98 17.67 9.21
C ALA A 481 16.44 17.12 10.56
N PRO A 482 15.49 16.18 10.53
CA PRO A 482 14.93 15.61 11.76
C PRO A 482 15.95 14.75 12.49
N LYS A 483 15.75 14.57 13.80
CA LYS A 483 16.55 13.66 14.63
C LYS A 483 16.48 12.23 14.12
N ASP A 484 15.28 11.78 13.73
CA ASP A 484 15.07 10.51 13.06
C ASP A 484 15.05 10.71 11.54
N ARG A 485 16.05 10.15 10.86
CA ARG A 485 16.19 10.27 9.39
C ARG A 485 15.03 9.65 8.62
N GLY A 486 14.27 8.74 9.22
CA GLY A 486 13.07 8.15 8.62
C GLY A 486 11.94 9.16 8.37
N LEU A 487 11.95 10.30 9.07
CA LEU A 487 10.95 11.37 8.94
C LEU A 487 11.36 12.49 7.98
N ARG A 488 12.51 12.36 7.31
CA ARG A 488 13.10 13.44 6.51
C ARG A 488 12.36 13.60 5.19
N VAL A 489 11.97 14.83 4.85
CA VAL A 489 11.30 15.18 3.59
C VAL A 489 12.06 16.33 2.93
N LEU A 490 12.91 16.02 1.94
CA LEU A 490 13.77 17.03 1.29
C LEU A 490 13.17 17.60 0.00
N ARG A 491 12.18 16.92 -0.56
CA ARG A 491 11.60 17.24 -1.87
C ARG A 491 10.08 17.25 -1.81
N ASP A 492 9.46 18.01 -2.71
CA ASP A 492 8.02 18.03 -2.92
C ASP A 492 7.56 16.84 -3.79
N PHE A 493 6.26 16.74 -4.06
CA PHE A 493 5.63 15.70 -4.89
C PHE A 493 6.29 15.55 -6.27
N TYR A 494 6.83 16.64 -6.81
CA TYR A 494 7.49 16.67 -8.12
C TYR A 494 9.00 16.76 -8.02
N GLY A 495 9.58 16.41 -6.87
CA GLY A 495 11.03 16.30 -6.70
C GLY A 495 11.75 17.63 -6.51
N ARG A 496 11.04 18.75 -6.41
CA ARG A 496 11.70 20.05 -6.18
C ARG A 496 12.21 20.13 -4.75
N PRO A 497 13.45 20.62 -4.53
CA PRO A 497 13.96 20.83 -3.18
C PRO A 497 13.04 21.72 -2.36
N ARG A 498 12.81 21.34 -1.11
CA ARG A 498 12.01 22.14 -0.18
C ARG A 498 12.86 23.29 0.42
N PRO A 499 12.38 24.54 0.40
CA PRO A 499 13.05 25.65 1.07
C PRO A 499 12.88 25.56 2.60
N ASP A 500 13.55 26.45 3.34
CA ASP A 500 13.33 26.66 4.76
C ASP A 500 12.89 28.12 5.02
N PRO A 501 11.64 28.38 5.46
CA PRO A 501 10.57 27.40 5.72
C PRO A 501 9.97 26.81 4.43
N PRO A 502 9.56 25.53 4.43
CA PRO A 502 8.90 24.90 3.28
C PRO A 502 7.42 25.29 3.18
N ALA A 503 6.77 24.96 2.07
CA ALA A 503 5.31 25.04 2.00
C ALA A 503 4.62 23.99 2.90
N ALA A 504 3.42 24.33 3.38
CA ALA A 504 2.50 23.31 3.88
C ALA A 504 1.91 22.51 2.72
N GLY A 505 1.90 21.19 2.86
CA GLY A 505 1.41 20.25 1.86
C GLY A 505 2.50 19.67 0.96
N ALA A 506 2.04 18.89 -0.01
CA ALA A 506 2.88 18.05 -0.86
C ALA A 506 3.60 18.85 -1.96
N PHE A 507 3.23 20.11 -2.20
CA PHE A 507 3.65 20.87 -3.37
C PHE A 507 4.31 22.19 -2.97
N GLU A 508 5.43 22.50 -3.61
CA GLU A 508 6.01 23.85 -3.60
C GLU A 508 5.40 24.69 -4.73
N PRO A 509 5.39 26.03 -4.64
CA PRO A 509 4.87 26.87 -5.72
C PRO A 509 5.74 26.77 -6.98
N LEU A 510 5.17 27.02 -8.16
CA LEU A 510 5.97 27.24 -9.36
C LEU A 510 6.77 28.54 -9.19
N VAL A 511 8.09 28.46 -9.26
CA VAL A 511 8.93 29.66 -9.37
C VAL A 511 8.81 30.11 -10.83
N PRO A 512 8.45 31.38 -11.12
CA PRO A 512 8.40 31.92 -12.47
C PRO A 512 9.71 31.76 -13.24
#